data_AF-A0A453EX46-F1
#
_entry.id   AF-A0A453EX46-F1
#
_cell.length_a   1.000
_cell.length_b   1.000
_cell.length_c   1.000
_cell.angle_alpha   90.00
_cell.angle_beta   90.00
_cell.angle_gamma   90.00
#
_symmetry.space_group_name_H-M   'P 1'
#
loop_
_entity.id
_entity.type
_entity.pdbx_description
1 polymer ?
#
loop_
_entity_poly.entity_id
_entity_poly.type
_entity_poly.pdbx_seq_one_letter_code
_entity_poly.pdbx_strand_id
1 'polypeptide(L)'
;MLLAYVAYLFFQLKTHRQLFEPQEIEGGDEEEEEAVLGFGSALFWLILMTIIIAVLSEYVVGTIEPTSQSWGLSVSFISIILLPIVGNAAEHAGAVIFALKNKLDITLGVALGSATQISMFVVPLSVLVAWIMGIQMDLDFKLLETGSLFISVLVTAFTLQDGTSHYLKGVLLLLCYIVIGAC
;
A
#
# COMPACT_ATOMS: atom_id res chain seq x y z
N MET A 1 -7.60 -1.20 16.38
CA MET A 1 -7.29 -1.24 14.93
C MET A 1 -7.75 -2.55 14.31
N LEU A 2 -7.27 -3.72 14.75
CA LEU A 2 -7.71 -5.02 14.20
C LEU A 2 -9.23 -5.27 14.26
N LEU A 3 -9.89 -4.96 15.39
CA LEU A 3 -11.36 -5.05 15.47
C LEU A 3 -12.06 -4.11 14.47
N ALA A 4 -11.51 -2.92 14.25
CA ALA A 4 -12.04 -1.98 13.26
C ALA A 4 -11.82 -2.52 11.84
N TYR A 5 -10.69 -3.18 11.57
CA TYR A 5 -10.45 -3.84 10.29
C TYR A 5 -11.40 -5.01 10.05
N VAL A 6 -11.71 -5.82 11.07
CA VAL A 6 -12.71 -6.89 10.97
C VAL A 6 -14.10 -6.31 10.67
N ALA A 7 -14.48 -5.21 11.34
CA ALA A 7 -15.73 -4.51 11.05
C ALA A 7 -15.73 -3.93 9.62
N TYR A 8 -14.60 -3.39 9.16
CA TYR A 8 -14.41 -2.92 7.78
C TYR A 8 -14.55 -4.06 6.76
N LEU A 9 -13.93 -5.23 6.99
CA LEU A 9 -14.09 -6.40 6.13
C LEU A 9 -15.55 -6.88 6.08
N PHE A 10 -16.24 -6.90 7.22
CA PHE A 10 -17.66 -7.21 7.25
C PHE A 10 -18.49 -6.20 6.45
N PHE A 11 -18.13 -4.92 6.57
CA PHE A 11 -18.76 -3.85 5.81
C PHE A 11 -18.58 -4.08 4.30
N GLN A 12 -17.33 -4.26 3.88
CA GLN A 12 -16.88 -4.42 2.49
C GLN A 12 -17.41 -5.70 1.83
N LEU A 13 -17.30 -6.85 2.49
CA LEU A 13 -17.60 -8.15 1.87
C LEU A 13 -19.07 -8.53 1.96
N LYS A 14 -19.80 -8.01 2.96
CA LYS A 14 -21.18 -8.44 3.23
C LYS A 14 -22.21 -7.34 3.09
N THR A 15 -22.07 -6.24 3.85
CA THR A 15 -23.17 -5.26 3.94
C THR A 15 -23.22 -4.30 2.74
N HIS A 16 -22.08 -3.92 2.20
CA HIS A 16 -21.95 -2.88 1.17
C HIS A 16 -21.10 -3.35 0.00
N ARG A 17 -21.16 -4.65 -0.33
CA ARG A 17 -20.39 -5.26 -1.42
C ARG A 17 -20.52 -4.50 -2.74
N GLN A 18 -21.72 -3.98 -3.02
CA GLN A 18 -22.02 -3.19 -4.22
C GLN A 18 -21.22 -1.87 -4.32
N LEU A 19 -20.72 -1.32 -3.22
CA LEU A 19 -19.85 -0.13 -3.23
C LEU A 19 -18.39 -0.47 -3.61
N PHE A 20 -18.02 -1.76 -3.59
CA PHE A 20 -16.66 -2.24 -3.81
C PHE A 20 -16.55 -3.22 -4.98
N GLU A 21 -17.67 -3.62 -5.59
CA GLU A 21 -17.65 -4.33 -6.87
C GLU A 21 -17.11 -3.38 -7.94
N PRO A 22 -16.17 -3.83 -8.80
CA PRO A 22 -15.72 -3.01 -9.92
C PRO A 22 -16.94 -2.61 -10.74
N GLN A 23 -17.14 -1.30 -10.97
CA GLN A 23 -18.15 -0.87 -11.93
C GLN A 23 -17.77 -1.49 -13.29
N GLU A 24 -18.68 -2.29 -13.86
CA GLU A 24 -18.60 -2.74 -15.24
C GLU A 24 -18.39 -1.52 -16.14
N ILE A 25 -17.37 -1.61 -16.99
CA ILE A 25 -16.89 -0.47 -17.76
C ILE A 25 -17.79 -0.35 -18.98
N GLU A 26 -18.69 0.65 -19.00
CA GLU A 26 -19.38 1.01 -20.25
C GLU A 26 -18.34 1.46 -21.30
N GLY A 27 -18.01 0.56 -22.25
CA GLY A 27 -17.33 0.92 -23.50
C GLY A 27 -15.88 0.43 -23.71
N GLY A 28 -15.40 -0.56 -22.97
CA GLY A 28 -14.20 -1.31 -23.36
C GLY A 28 -14.58 -2.73 -23.73
N ASP A 29 -14.20 -3.22 -24.91
CA ASP A 29 -14.45 -4.59 -25.37
C ASP A 29 -14.27 -5.59 -24.21
N GLU A 30 -15.39 -6.19 -23.80
CA GLU A 30 -15.43 -7.32 -22.88
C GLU A 30 -14.83 -8.52 -23.62
N GLU A 31 -13.51 -8.58 -23.69
CA GLU A 31 -12.88 -9.89 -23.59
C GLU A 31 -13.26 -10.40 -22.20
N GLU A 32 -14.26 -11.30 -22.16
CA GLU A 32 -14.55 -12.12 -20.98
C GLU A 32 -13.20 -12.48 -20.36
N GLU A 33 -12.92 -12.01 -19.13
CA GLU A 33 -11.72 -12.39 -18.39
C GLU A 33 -11.87 -13.88 -18.04
N GLU A 34 -11.68 -14.76 -19.03
CA GLU A 34 -11.60 -16.19 -18.84
C GLU A 34 -10.49 -16.41 -17.82
N ALA A 35 -10.81 -17.16 -16.75
CA ALA A 35 -9.85 -17.49 -15.72
C ALA A 35 -8.65 -18.22 -16.35
N VAL A 36 -7.58 -17.48 -16.63
CA VAL A 36 -6.38 -17.96 -17.32
C VAL A 36 -5.68 -19.08 -16.53
N LEU A 37 -5.98 -19.18 -15.22
CA LEU A 37 -5.43 -20.16 -14.29
C LEU A 37 -6.54 -20.88 -13.55
N GLY A 38 -6.58 -22.21 -13.66
CA GLY A 38 -7.42 -23.04 -12.80
C GLY A 38 -7.00 -22.94 -11.32
N PHE A 39 -7.94 -23.15 -10.40
CA PHE A 39 -7.75 -22.98 -8.94
C PHE A 39 -6.48 -23.66 -8.39
N GLY A 40 -6.20 -24.90 -8.81
CA GLY A 40 -5.01 -25.63 -8.35
C GLY A 40 -3.69 -24.99 -8.84
N SER A 41 -3.66 -24.47 -10.06
CA SER A 41 -2.50 -23.75 -10.60
C SER A 41 -2.32 -22.41 -9.89
N ALA A 42 -3.41 -21.67 -9.67
CA ALA A 42 -3.39 -20.41 -8.94
C ALA A 42 -2.85 -20.59 -7.50
N LEU A 43 -3.32 -21.62 -6.78
CA LEU A 43 -2.84 -21.93 -5.43
C LEU A 43 -1.36 -22.32 -5.43
N PHE A 44 -0.92 -23.12 -6.40
CA PHE A 44 0.49 -23.49 -6.54
C PHE A 44 1.38 -22.26 -6.74
N TRP A 45 1.03 -21.39 -7.68
CA TRP A 45 1.79 -20.17 -7.94
C TRP A 45 1.78 -19.20 -6.76
N LEU A 46 0.66 -19.07 -6.06
CA LEU A 46 0.56 -18.24 -4.85
C LEU A 46 1.54 -18.71 -3.78
N ILE A 47 1.56 -20.02 -3.47
CA ILE A 47 2.48 -20.58 -2.47
C ILE A 47 3.93 -20.43 -2.93
N LEU A 48 4.22 -20.77 -4.19
CA LEU A 48 5.57 -20.69 -4.75
C LEU A 48 6.13 -19.27 -4.69
N MET A 49 5.36 -18.27 -5.15
CA MET A 49 5.79 -16.87 -5.11
C MET A 49 5.92 -16.35 -3.69
N THR A 50 5.06 -16.78 -2.77
CA THR A 50 5.17 -16.42 -1.35
C THR A 50 6.49 -16.91 -0.75
N ILE A 51 6.89 -18.15 -1.03
CA ILE A 51 8.17 -18.70 -0.56
C ILE A 51 9.35 -17.94 -1.17
N ILE A 52 9.31 -17.66 -2.47
CA ILE A 52 10.37 -16.90 -3.15
C ILE A 52 10.50 -15.50 -2.54
N ILE A 53 9.40 -14.80 -2.34
CA ILE A 53 9.39 -13.46 -1.72
C ILE A 53 9.90 -13.52 -0.27
N ALA A 54 9.55 -14.55 0.51
CA ALA A 54 10.04 -14.72 1.87
C ALA A 54 11.58 -14.85 1.90
N VAL A 55 12.16 -15.68 1.03
CA VAL A 55 13.61 -15.86 0.92
C VAL A 55 14.28 -14.55 0.47
N LEU A 56 13.74 -13.88 -0.55
CA LEU A 56 14.28 -12.59 -1.01
C LEU A 56 14.17 -11.51 0.07
N SER A 57 13.09 -11.50 0.86
CA SER A 57 12.91 -10.54 1.95
C SER A 57 13.95 -10.72 3.05
N GLU A 58 14.36 -11.95 3.36
CA GLU A 58 15.44 -12.20 4.32
C GLU A 58 16.77 -11.59 3.84
N TYR A 59 17.10 -11.78 2.56
CA TYR A 59 18.28 -11.15 1.96
C TYR A 59 18.19 -9.63 1.97
N VAL A 60 17.04 -9.06 1.59
CA VAL A 60 16.84 -7.60 1.57
C VAL A 60 17.02 -7.02 2.98
N VAL A 61 16.35 -7.59 3.99
CA VAL A 61 16.46 -7.13 5.39
C VAL A 61 17.91 -7.21 5.88
N GLY A 62 18.62 -8.30 5.57
CA GLY A 62 20.04 -8.47 5.91
C GLY A 62 20.97 -7.42 5.26
N THR A 63 20.54 -6.77 4.18
CA THR A 63 21.32 -5.73 3.49
C THR A 63 21.00 -4.31 3.92
N ILE A 64 19.96 -4.06 4.72
CA ILE A 64 19.54 -2.70 5.11
C ILE A 64 20.65 -1.98 5.89
N GLU A 65 21.18 -2.61 6.93
CA GLU A 65 22.22 -2.03 7.80
C GLU A 65 23.56 -1.82 7.05
N PRO A 66 24.09 -2.82 6.28
CA PRO A 66 25.26 -2.60 5.43
C PRO A 66 25.08 -1.48 4.40
N THR A 67 23.89 -1.39 3.79
CA THR A 67 23.58 -0.34 2.80
C THR A 67 23.54 1.04 3.46
N SER A 68 22.94 1.15 4.64
CA SER A 68 22.93 2.38 5.44
C SER A 68 24.36 2.90 5.68
N GLN A 69 25.25 2.01 6.11
CA GLN A 69 26.65 2.36 6.39
C GLN A 69 27.44 2.70 5.12
N SER A 70 27.23 1.95 4.02
CA SER A 70 27.96 2.16 2.77
C SER A 70 27.52 3.42 2.03
N TRP A 71 26.22 3.74 2.01
CA TRP A 71 25.67 4.86 1.25
C TRP A 71 25.54 6.13 2.09
N GLY A 72 25.79 6.05 3.40
CA GLY A 72 25.62 7.17 4.32
C GLY A 72 24.16 7.61 4.48
N LEU A 73 23.21 6.72 4.20
CA LEU A 73 21.78 6.96 4.35
C LEU A 73 21.29 6.39 5.68
N SER A 74 20.28 7.00 6.28
CA SER A 74 19.69 6.47 7.52
C SER A 74 18.89 5.18 7.26
N VAL A 75 18.90 4.25 8.21
CA VAL A 75 18.04 3.05 8.17
C VAL A 75 16.56 3.41 8.01
N SER A 76 16.12 4.50 8.66
CA SER A 76 14.75 5.02 8.53
C SER A 76 14.45 5.48 7.11
N PHE A 77 15.34 6.22 6.44
CA PHE A 77 15.15 6.63 5.05
C PHE A 77 15.05 5.42 4.10
N ILE A 78 15.94 4.43 4.26
CA ILE A 78 15.90 3.20 3.44
C ILE A 78 14.58 2.46 3.66
N SER A 79 14.13 2.35 4.90
CA SER A 79 12.95 1.55 5.27
C SER A 79 11.61 2.23 4.97
N ILE A 80 11.54 3.56 5.10
CA ILE A 80 10.30 4.33 4.93
C ILE A 80 10.13 4.84 3.49
N ILE A 81 11.23 5.18 2.80
CA ILE A 81 11.18 5.76 1.45
C ILE A 81 11.52 4.73 0.39
N LEU A 82 12.70 4.11 0.45
CA LEU A 82 13.18 3.25 -0.65
C LEU A 82 12.43 1.91 -0.71
N LEU A 83 12.29 1.23 0.43
CA LEU A 83 11.71 -0.10 0.48
C LEU A 83 10.24 -0.13 0.01
N PRO A 84 9.35 0.80 0.44
CA PRO A 84 7.97 0.80 0.00
C PRO A 84 7.79 1.15 -1.48
N ILE A 85 8.69 1.96 -2.08
CA ILE A 85 8.65 2.24 -3.52
C ILE A 85 8.78 0.95 -4.32
N VAL A 86 9.74 0.09 -3.94
CA VAL A 86 9.97 -1.18 -4.65
C VAL A 86 8.87 -2.18 -4.32
N GLY A 87 8.50 -2.31 -3.04
CA GLY A 87 7.47 -3.25 -2.59
C GLY A 87 6.10 -2.99 -3.22
N ASN A 88 5.75 -1.72 -3.43
CA ASN A 88 4.45 -1.32 -3.97
C ASN A 88 4.52 -0.93 -5.46
N ALA A 89 5.66 -1.14 -6.14
CA ALA A 89 5.85 -0.69 -7.52
C ALA A 89 4.80 -1.25 -8.48
N ALA A 90 4.44 -2.53 -8.32
CA ALA A 90 3.43 -3.18 -9.16
C ALA A 90 2.03 -2.56 -8.95
N GLU A 91 1.65 -2.31 -7.70
CA GLU A 91 0.39 -1.64 -7.36
C GLU A 91 0.35 -0.20 -7.90
N HIS A 92 1.45 0.55 -7.74
CA HIS A 92 1.58 1.90 -8.28
C HIS A 92 1.48 1.92 -9.81
N ALA A 93 2.15 0.99 -10.49
CA ALA A 93 2.06 0.88 -11.95
C ALA A 93 0.62 0.60 -12.39
N GLY A 94 -0.08 -0.34 -11.74
CA GLY A 94 -1.49 -0.61 -11.99
C GLY A 94 -2.38 0.62 -11.78
N ALA A 95 -2.20 1.31 -10.64
CA ALA A 95 -2.95 2.52 -10.31
C ALA A 95 -2.75 3.64 -11.35
N VAL A 96 -1.52 3.84 -11.85
CA VAL A 96 -1.21 4.80 -12.91
C VAL A 96 -1.83 4.38 -14.25
N ILE A 97 -1.80 3.09 -14.60
CA ILE A 97 -2.45 2.59 -15.83
C ILE A 97 -3.96 2.85 -15.77
N PHE A 98 -4.62 2.58 -14.64
CA PHE A 98 -6.05 2.89 -14.48
C PHE A 98 -6.33 4.39 -14.52
N ALA A 99 -5.44 5.22 -13.97
CA ALA A 99 -5.57 6.67 -14.04
C ALA A 99 -5.48 7.19 -15.48
N LEU A 100 -4.56 6.64 -16.29
CA LEU A 100 -4.43 6.95 -17.71
C LEU A 100 -5.64 6.50 -18.53
N LYS A 101 -6.34 5.44 -18.09
CA LYS A 101 -7.64 5.00 -18.64
C LYS A 101 -8.83 5.81 -18.11
N ASN A 102 -8.57 6.94 -17.43
CA ASN A 102 -9.58 7.82 -16.83
C ASN A 102 -10.47 7.13 -15.78
N LYS A 103 -9.94 6.10 -15.10
CA LYS A 103 -10.64 5.34 -14.04
C LYS A 103 -10.13 5.73 -12.67
N LEU A 104 -10.35 7.00 -12.31
CA LEU A 104 -9.84 7.57 -11.06
C LEU A 104 -10.38 6.87 -9.81
N ASP A 105 -11.63 6.41 -9.82
CA ASP A 105 -12.21 5.70 -8.68
C ASP A 105 -11.47 4.39 -8.38
N ILE A 106 -11.07 3.65 -9.43
CA ILE A 106 -10.27 2.42 -9.30
C ILE A 106 -8.87 2.77 -8.79
N THR A 107 -8.22 3.79 -9.36
CA THR A 107 -6.91 4.26 -8.91
C THR A 107 -6.91 4.64 -7.42
N LEU A 108 -7.89 5.43 -6.99
CA LEU A 108 -8.05 5.84 -5.60
C LEU A 108 -8.41 4.66 -4.70
N GLY A 109 -9.25 3.73 -5.18
CA GLY A 109 -9.58 2.49 -4.48
C GLY A 109 -8.35 1.62 -4.20
N VAL A 110 -7.48 1.44 -5.19
CA VAL A 110 -6.21 0.71 -5.03
C VAL A 110 -5.31 1.40 -3.99
N ALA A 111 -5.09 2.71 -4.13
CA ALA A 111 -4.17 3.45 -3.25
C ALA A 111 -4.69 3.56 -1.80
N LEU A 112 -5.94 3.99 -1.61
CA LEU A 112 -6.54 4.17 -0.29
C LEU A 112 -6.83 2.83 0.38
N GLY A 113 -7.19 1.80 -0.39
CA GLY A 113 -7.38 0.44 0.10
C GLY A 113 -6.09 -0.15 0.66
N SER A 114 -5.00 -0.09 -0.12
CA SER A 114 -3.66 -0.53 0.31
C SER A 114 -3.19 0.22 1.57
N ALA A 115 -3.32 1.55 1.61
CA ALA A 115 -2.97 2.36 2.78
C ALA A 115 -3.80 1.99 4.03
N THR A 116 -5.11 1.78 3.87
CA THR A 116 -6.01 1.38 4.96
C THR A 116 -5.66 -0.01 5.48
N GLN A 117 -5.34 -0.96 4.60
CA GLN A 117 -4.92 -2.31 4.97
C GLN A 117 -3.59 -2.28 5.74
N ILE A 118 -2.60 -1.54 5.27
CA ILE A 118 -1.31 -1.41 5.97
C ILE A 118 -1.53 -0.85 7.38
N SER A 119 -2.27 0.26 7.48
CA SER A 119 -2.50 0.94 8.75
C SER A 119 -3.35 0.11 9.73
N MET A 120 -4.49 -0.42 9.30
CA MET A 120 -5.46 -1.04 10.20
C MET A 120 -5.21 -2.53 10.47
N PHE A 121 -4.51 -3.22 9.58
CA PHE A 121 -4.24 -4.66 9.67
C PHE A 121 -2.77 -4.98 9.83
N VAL A 122 -1.93 -4.62 8.85
CA VAL A 122 -0.54 -5.09 8.79
C VAL A 122 0.26 -4.61 9.98
N VAL A 123 0.28 -3.30 10.25
CA VAL A 123 1.07 -2.72 11.35
C VAL A 123 0.65 -3.27 12.73
N PRO A 124 -0.65 -3.27 13.10
CA PRO A 124 -1.10 -3.84 14.38
C PRO A 124 -0.86 -5.35 14.49
N LEU A 125 -0.99 -6.10 13.39
CA LEU A 125 -0.71 -7.53 13.37
C LEU A 125 0.78 -7.79 13.61
N SER A 126 1.67 -7.01 12.99
CA SER A 126 3.12 -7.11 13.21
C SER A 126 3.49 -6.89 14.68
N VAL A 127 2.87 -5.92 15.35
CA VAL A 127 3.06 -5.69 16.80
C VAL A 127 2.64 -6.92 17.61
N LEU A 128 1.48 -7.51 17.30
CA LEU A 128 0.99 -8.70 17.99
C LEU A 128 1.91 -9.92 17.77
N VAL A 129 2.39 -10.13 16.54
CA VAL A 129 3.35 -11.20 16.21
C VAL A 129 4.67 -11.00 16.97
N ALA A 130 5.18 -9.77 17.01
CA ALA A 130 6.38 -9.43 17.78
C ALA A 130 6.22 -9.77 19.28
N TRP A 131 5.07 -9.44 19.88
CA TRP A 131 4.78 -9.79 21.27
C TRP A 131 4.74 -11.30 21.52
N ILE A 132 4.17 -12.08 20.61
CA ILE A 132 4.16 -13.55 20.68
C ILE A 132 5.59 -14.10 20.65
N MET A 133 6.48 -13.46 19.88
CA MET A 133 7.90 -13.80 19.79
C MET A 133 8.73 -13.26 20.97
N GLY A 134 8.13 -12.55 21.92
CA GLY A 134 8.82 -11.93 23.05
C GLY A 134 9.63 -10.67 22.70
N ILE A 135 9.41 -10.10 21.51
CA ILE A 135 10.05 -8.88 21.03
C ILE A 135 9.17 -7.69 21.41
N GLN A 136 9.75 -6.72 22.11
CA GLN A 136 9.05 -5.48 22.46
C GLN A 136 9.01 -4.57 21.22
N MET A 137 7.90 -4.65 20.49
CA MET A 137 7.54 -3.72 19.42
C MET A 137 6.36 -2.89 19.88
N ASP A 138 6.42 -1.57 19.67
CA ASP A 138 5.34 -0.63 19.95
C ASP A 138 4.97 0.16 18.69
N LEU A 139 4.02 1.08 18.83
CA LEU A 139 3.61 2.02 17.78
C LEU A 139 4.21 3.41 18.05
N ASP A 140 5.38 3.47 18.69
CA ASP A 140 6.07 4.73 18.97
C ASP A 140 6.90 5.19 17.77
N PHE A 141 6.21 5.86 16.84
CA PHE A 141 6.86 6.50 15.70
C PHE A 141 7.53 7.80 16.16
N LYS A 142 8.72 8.10 15.61
CA LYS A 142 9.43 9.34 15.95
C LYS A 142 8.58 10.56 15.57
N LEU A 143 8.90 11.72 16.17
CA LEU A 143 8.16 12.97 15.93
C LEU A 143 8.05 13.32 14.44
N LEU A 144 9.13 13.15 13.67
CA LEU A 144 9.14 13.42 12.23
C LEU A 144 8.26 12.43 11.45
N GLU A 145 8.28 11.15 11.81
CA GLU A 145 7.49 10.09 11.16
C GLU A 145 6.00 10.26 11.45
N THR A 146 5.65 10.58 12.70
CA THR A 146 4.28 10.88 13.09
C THR A 146 3.78 12.16 12.41
N GLY A 147 4.61 13.21 12.39
CA GLY A 147 4.27 14.49 11.76
C GLY A 147 4.10 14.37 10.25
N SER A 148 4.98 13.63 9.57
CA SER A 148 4.90 13.41 8.13
C SER A 148 3.68 12.58 7.75
N LEU A 149 3.36 11.52 8.51
CA LEU A 149 2.15 10.73 8.31
C LEU A 149 0.90 11.59 8.49
N PHE A 150 0.85 12.41 9.54
CA PHE A 150 -0.28 13.30 9.80
C PHE A 150 -0.49 14.32 8.66
N ILE A 151 0.58 14.98 8.22
CA ILE A 151 0.52 15.92 7.10
C ILE A 151 0.12 15.21 5.80
N SER A 152 0.66 14.02 5.53
CA SER A 152 0.34 13.22 4.34
C SER A 152 -1.15 12.88 4.28
N VAL A 153 -1.73 12.40 5.38
CA VAL A 153 -3.16 12.09 5.48
C VAL A 153 -4.00 13.36 5.30
N LEU A 154 -3.60 14.46 5.94
CA LEU A 154 -4.34 15.73 5.89
C LEU A 154 -4.35 16.33 4.48
N VAL A 155 -3.18 16.45 3.84
CA VAL A 155 -3.06 16.97 2.47
C VAL A 155 -3.82 16.09 1.49
N THR A 156 -3.72 14.77 1.63
CA THR A 156 -4.44 13.82 0.77
C THR A 156 -5.96 13.97 0.95
N ALA A 157 -6.45 14.02 2.18
CA ALA A 157 -7.88 14.19 2.47
C ALA A 157 -8.43 15.48 1.86
N PHE A 158 -7.76 16.61 2.06
CA PHE A 158 -8.17 17.89 1.48
C PHE A 158 -8.10 17.90 -0.05
N THR A 159 -7.09 17.26 -0.64
CA THR A 159 -6.94 17.21 -2.10
C THR A 159 -8.08 16.44 -2.77
N LEU A 160 -8.55 15.36 -2.12
CA LEU A 160 -9.61 14.49 -2.59
C LEU A 160 -11.03 14.97 -2.23
N GLN A 161 -11.17 15.91 -1.29
CA GLN A 161 -12.46 16.35 -0.76
C GLN A 161 -13.40 16.92 -1.84
N ASP A 162 -12.86 17.61 -2.85
CA ASP A 162 -13.67 18.24 -3.90
C ASP A 162 -14.15 17.26 -4.98
N GLY A 163 -13.76 15.97 -4.90
CA GLY A 163 -14.14 14.94 -5.89
C GLY A 163 -13.58 15.15 -7.30
N THR A 164 -12.68 16.11 -7.50
CA THR A 164 -12.08 16.46 -8.80
C THR A 164 -10.57 16.23 -8.79
N SER A 165 -10.04 15.73 -9.91
CA SER A 165 -8.59 15.59 -10.11
C SER A 165 -8.13 16.44 -11.29
N HIS A 166 -6.92 16.98 -11.19
CA HIS A 166 -6.21 17.64 -12.29
C HIS A 166 -4.70 17.55 -12.04
N TYR A 167 -3.90 17.74 -13.09
CA TYR A 167 -2.44 17.52 -13.02
C TYR A 167 -1.77 18.32 -11.88
N LEU A 168 -2.21 19.55 -11.61
CA LEU A 168 -1.65 20.38 -10.54
C LEU A 168 -1.85 19.78 -9.13
N LYS A 169 -3.01 19.15 -8.84
CA LYS A 169 -3.22 18.42 -7.59
C LYS A 169 -2.25 17.24 -7.47
N GLY A 170 -2.06 16.50 -8.56
CA GLY A 170 -1.07 15.40 -8.62
C GLY A 170 0.36 15.87 -8.40
N VAL A 171 0.77 16.98 -9.04
CA VAL A 171 2.10 17.58 -8.84
C VAL A 171 2.29 18.04 -7.39
N LEU A 172 1.27 18.64 -6.77
CA LEU A 172 1.34 19.05 -5.36
C LEU A 172 1.57 17.85 -4.42
N LEU A 173 0.86 16.73 -4.65
CA LEU A 173 1.05 15.50 -3.86
C LEU A 173 2.45 14.92 -4.05
N LEU A 174 2.97 14.89 -5.28
CA LEU A 174 4.34 14.45 -5.56
C LEU A 174 5.39 15.35 -4.90
N LEU A 175 5.21 16.67 -4.96
CA LEU A 175 6.11 17.61 -4.29
C LEU A 175 6.07 17.44 -2.77
N CYS A 176 4.89 17.23 -2.19
CA CYS A 176 4.75 16.93 -0.77
C CYS A 176 5.51 15.66 -0.38
N TYR A 177 5.40 14.59 -1.18
CA TYR A 177 6.16 13.36 -0.98
C TYR A 177 7.69 13.58 -1.06
N ILE A 178 8.15 14.34 -2.05
CA ILE A 178 9.59 14.67 -2.22
C ILE A 178 10.11 15.48 -1.03
N VAL A 179 9.35 16.48 -0.55
CA VAL A 179 9.73 17.28 0.61
C VAL A 179 9.82 16.42 1.86
N ILE A 180 8.85 15.53 2.08
CA ILE A 180 8.88 14.58 3.21
C ILE A 180 10.10 13.65 3.10
N GLY A 181 10.39 13.12 1.90
CA GLY A 181 11.56 12.25 1.70
C GLY A 181 12.90 12.98 1.82
N ALA A 182 12.94 14.29 1.60
CA ALA A 182 14.15 15.09 1.75
C ALA A 182 14.44 15.51 3.20
N CYS A 183 13.46 15.38 4.10
CA CYS A 183 13.57 15.71 5.53
C CYS A 183 14.05 14.51 6.35
#